data_AF-A0A947VEE0-F1
#
_entry.id   AF-A0A947VEE0-F1
#
_cell.length_a   1.000
_cell.length_b   1.000
_cell.length_c   1.000
_cell.angle_alpha   90.00
_cell.angle_beta   90.00
_cell.angle_gamma   90.00
#
_symmetry.space_group_name_H-M   'P 1'
#
loop_
_entity.id
_entity.type
_entity.pdbx_description
1 polymer ?
#
loop_
_entity_poly.entity_id
_entity_poly.type
_entity_poly.pdbx_seq_one_letter_code
_entity_poly.pdbx_strand_id
1 'polypeptide(L)'
;MFNIKKNKLEKKIEAKKQQTKQDIDLNADIEIIEEEKTFRRGTVSIKDLISPASIQVLPEYLKLGSSYIRTLFVISYPRYISVGWFAPILNLNSTFDVGMFFYPVQSPVILKQLKNKTGNIQAQIISDAEKGAARDPLRETALHDIEALRDALTQGTEKFFQFSLYVTICAKTEKELDILSDQIENIFGSRLVYSKRVFYQAEQGFNSTLPLCNDELLITFNMNSSPVASSFPFMSSELTSDNGILYGINRHNNSLILFDRFSLQNANTVVFATSGAGKSYAVKLEVLRSLMMGTEVIIIDPEYEYKYLSDAVGGTYINISLASESKINPFDLPRAIGDQAKPKDIIRSAVITVKGLVRLMLGGLTHNEDSIVDRALLETYAKKDITPDCDLSKIEPPILQDFQDILEEMEGGTDLVLRLKKYTEGTFSGLLNSQSNIELNNQLICFSVRDLEDELRPMAIYTIVNYIWNIVRSKMKKRILVIDEAWWLMQHEDSAKFVYALVKRCRKYYLGVTTITQDVNDFLISPY
;
A
#
# COMPACT_ATOMS: atom_id res chain seq x y z
N MET A 1 86.95 38.59 -3.85
CA MET A 1 85.73 38.91 -3.05
C MET A 1 84.65 39.72 -3.77
N PHE A 2 84.88 40.27 -4.98
CA PHE A 2 83.88 41.14 -5.65
C PHE A 2 82.77 40.40 -6.44
N ASN A 3 83.00 39.19 -6.97
CA ASN A 3 81.99 38.47 -7.77
C ASN A 3 80.91 37.74 -6.95
N ILE A 4 81.16 37.42 -5.68
CA ILE A 4 80.20 36.68 -4.83
C ILE A 4 79.12 37.64 -4.25
N LYS A 5 79.47 38.91 -4.01
CA LYS A 5 78.52 39.91 -3.50
C LYS A 5 77.53 40.38 -4.58
N LYS A 6 77.95 40.50 -5.83
CA LYS A 6 77.08 40.93 -6.95
C LYS A 6 75.97 39.91 -7.24
N ASN A 7 76.35 38.63 -7.27
CA ASN A 7 75.43 37.51 -7.53
C ASN A 7 74.40 37.30 -6.38
N LYS A 8 74.78 37.60 -5.13
CA LYS A 8 73.83 37.61 -3.99
C LYS A 8 72.86 38.80 -4.01
N LEU A 9 73.29 39.95 -4.54
CA LEU A 9 72.45 41.14 -4.65
C LEU A 9 71.42 40.98 -5.79
N GLU A 10 71.84 40.44 -6.94
CA GLU A 10 70.97 40.14 -8.09
C GLU A 10 69.90 39.11 -7.72
N LYS A 11 70.27 38.01 -7.04
CA LYS A 11 69.28 37.03 -6.53
C LYS A 11 68.31 37.60 -5.51
N LYS A 12 68.74 38.54 -4.66
CA LYS A 12 67.83 39.24 -3.73
C LYS A 12 66.87 40.17 -4.46
N ILE A 13 67.30 40.81 -5.53
CA ILE A 13 66.45 41.70 -6.34
C ILE A 13 65.43 40.87 -7.15
N GLU A 14 65.83 39.73 -7.70
CA GLU A 14 64.92 38.79 -8.37
C GLU A 14 63.90 38.19 -7.41
N ALA A 15 64.32 37.73 -6.23
CA ALA A 15 63.41 37.21 -5.21
C ALA A 15 62.41 38.28 -4.75
N LYS A 16 62.86 39.53 -4.56
CA LYS A 16 61.98 40.63 -4.18
C LYS A 16 61.00 40.99 -5.29
N LYS A 17 61.44 40.98 -6.56
CA LYS A 17 60.56 41.17 -7.73
C LYS A 17 59.53 40.05 -7.89
N GLN A 18 59.89 38.80 -7.61
CA GLN A 18 58.96 37.66 -7.65
C GLN A 18 57.93 37.74 -6.53
N GLN A 19 58.32 38.13 -5.31
CA GLN A 19 57.40 38.38 -4.21
C GLN A 19 56.43 39.52 -4.52
N THR A 20 56.92 40.65 -5.04
CA THR A 20 56.04 41.77 -5.43
C THR A 20 55.08 41.37 -6.57
N LYS A 21 55.50 40.51 -7.49
CA LYS A 21 54.61 39.99 -8.56
C LYS A 21 53.52 39.06 -8.01
N GLN A 22 53.86 38.16 -7.09
CA GLN A 22 52.90 37.28 -6.43
C GLN A 22 51.90 38.04 -5.56
N ASP A 23 52.33 39.07 -4.83
CA ASP A 23 51.44 39.92 -4.03
C ASP A 23 50.51 40.77 -4.91
N ILE A 24 50.96 41.17 -6.12
CA ILE A 24 50.11 41.87 -7.11
C ILE A 24 49.08 40.92 -7.72
N ASP A 25 49.47 39.69 -8.08
CA ASP A 25 48.53 38.70 -8.64
C ASP A 25 47.48 38.25 -7.60
N LEU A 26 47.86 38.07 -6.31
CA LEU A 26 46.92 37.74 -5.23
C LEU A 26 45.93 38.88 -4.95
N ASN A 27 46.39 40.13 -4.97
CA ASN A 27 45.50 41.28 -4.81
C ASN A 27 44.56 41.43 -6.01
N ALA A 28 45.04 41.18 -7.23
CA ALA A 28 44.22 41.19 -8.44
C ALA A 28 43.16 40.08 -8.40
N ASP A 29 43.49 38.87 -7.93
CA ASP A 29 42.52 37.78 -7.77
C ASP A 29 41.45 38.09 -6.70
N ILE A 30 41.83 38.76 -5.60
CA ILE A 30 40.89 39.25 -4.58
C ILE A 30 39.98 40.34 -5.16
N GLU A 31 40.55 41.29 -5.91
CA GLU A 31 39.80 42.34 -6.62
C GLU A 31 38.80 41.73 -7.60
N ILE A 32 39.21 40.75 -8.41
CA ILE A 32 38.32 40.05 -9.37
C ILE A 32 37.20 39.31 -8.63
N ILE A 33 37.48 38.66 -7.50
CA ILE A 33 36.45 37.98 -6.69
C ILE A 33 35.50 39.00 -6.05
N GLU A 34 35.99 40.17 -5.63
CA GLU A 34 35.16 41.25 -5.10
C GLU A 34 34.32 41.92 -6.19
N GLU A 35 34.87 42.15 -7.37
CA GLU A 35 34.17 42.64 -8.55
C GLU A 35 33.10 41.64 -9.00
N GLU A 36 33.41 40.34 -9.02
CA GLU A 36 32.44 39.29 -9.37
C GLU A 36 31.34 39.17 -8.30
N LYS A 37 31.67 39.27 -7.01
CA LYS A 37 30.67 39.36 -5.92
C LYS A 37 29.80 40.61 -6.06
N THR A 38 30.38 41.73 -6.47
CA THR A 38 29.67 43.00 -6.65
C THR A 38 28.74 42.94 -7.86
N PHE A 39 29.19 42.35 -8.96
CA PHE A 39 28.38 42.07 -10.15
C PHE A 39 27.21 41.14 -9.81
N ARG A 40 27.47 40.03 -9.10
CA ARG A 40 26.44 39.07 -8.65
C ARG A 40 25.44 39.66 -7.64
N ARG A 41 25.82 40.68 -6.86
CA ARG A 41 24.88 41.44 -6.01
C ARG A 41 23.92 42.32 -6.81
N GLY A 42 24.32 42.76 -8.00
CA GLY A 42 23.48 43.56 -8.91
C GLY A 42 22.55 42.73 -9.79
N THR A 43 22.76 41.42 -9.88
CA THR A 43 21.88 40.50 -10.64
C THR A 43 20.75 39.99 -9.76
N VAL A 44 19.51 40.09 -10.25
CA VAL A 44 18.34 39.54 -9.56
C VAL A 44 18.50 38.02 -9.43
N SER A 45 18.60 37.55 -8.18
CA SER A 45 18.66 36.12 -7.88
C SER A 45 17.26 35.58 -7.62
N ILE A 46 17.11 34.24 -7.68
CA ILE A 46 15.86 33.58 -7.29
C ILE A 46 15.48 33.94 -5.84
N LYS A 47 16.47 34.14 -4.95
CA LYS A 47 16.25 34.56 -3.56
C LYS A 47 15.59 35.93 -3.47
N ASP A 48 15.91 36.85 -4.38
CA ASP A 48 15.32 38.20 -4.42
C ASP A 48 13.88 38.19 -4.93
N LEU A 49 13.52 37.20 -5.76
CA LEU A 49 12.14 37.02 -6.26
C LEU A 49 11.20 36.38 -5.23
N ILE A 50 11.73 35.52 -4.36
CA ILE A 50 10.93 34.79 -3.35
C ILE A 50 11.02 35.41 -1.95
N SER A 51 11.96 36.33 -1.71
CA SER A 51 12.11 36.97 -0.41
C SER A 51 10.91 37.88 -0.14
N PRO A 52 10.40 37.89 1.11
CA PRO A 52 9.32 38.76 1.48
C PRO A 52 9.78 40.23 1.45
N ALA A 53 8.90 41.13 1.01
CA ALA A 53 9.22 42.55 0.86
C ALA A 53 9.58 43.26 2.19
N SER A 54 9.10 42.73 3.33
CA SER A 54 9.39 43.28 4.65
C SER A 54 9.18 42.24 5.74
N ILE A 55 9.97 42.35 6.80
CA ILE A 55 9.75 41.66 8.08
C ILE A 55 9.59 42.72 9.17
N GLN A 56 8.51 42.64 9.93
CA GLN A 56 8.28 43.48 11.12
C GLN A 56 8.14 42.58 12.34
N VAL A 57 9.03 42.75 13.31
CA VAL A 57 9.02 42.00 14.57
C VAL A 57 8.17 42.77 15.59
N LEU A 58 7.10 42.15 16.08
CA LEU A 58 6.27 42.66 17.18
C LEU A 58 6.48 41.77 18.42
N PRO A 59 6.03 42.21 19.62
CA PRO A 59 6.23 41.43 20.83
C PRO A 59 5.65 40.00 20.76
N GLU A 60 4.45 39.83 20.21
CA GLU A 60 3.75 38.55 20.22
C GLU A 60 3.79 37.77 18.89
N TYR A 61 4.16 38.43 17.79
CA TYR A 61 4.10 37.84 16.45
C TYR A 61 5.01 38.60 15.48
N LEU A 62 5.24 38.03 14.32
CA LEU A 62 5.91 38.66 13.20
C LEU A 62 4.89 39.00 12.12
N LYS A 63 5.12 40.10 11.42
CA LYS A 63 4.44 40.40 10.18
C LYS A 63 5.43 40.23 9.02
N LEU A 64 5.23 39.20 8.22
CA LEU A 64 6.05 38.86 7.07
C LEU A 64 5.28 39.18 5.78
N GLY A 65 5.60 40.31 5.15
CA GLY A 65 4.80 40.87 4.07
C GLY A 65 3.34 41.12 4.51
N SER A 66 2.39 40.38 3.92
CA SER A 66 0.97 40.43 4.27
C SER A 66 0.52 39.43 5.34
N SER A 67 1.40 38.53 5.78
CA SER A 67 1.06 37.43 6.68
C SER A 67 1.46 37.72 8.12
N TYR A 68 0.64 37.25 9.05
CA TYR A 68 0.84 37.33 10.49
C TYR A 68 1.29 35.95 10.98
N ILE A 69 2.41 35.90 11.70
CA ILE A 69 3.09 34.66 12.06
C ILE A 69 3.34 34.64 13.57
N ARG A 70 2.91 33.59 14.25
CA ARG A 70 3.14 33.42 15.70
C ARG A 70 3.63 32.03 16.01
N THR A 71 4.62 31.94 16.89
CA THR A 71 5.15 30.67 17.38
C THR A 71 4.61 30.36 18.76
N LEU A 72 4.18 29.12 18.96
CA LEU A 72 3.86 28.53 20.24
C LEU A 72 4.94 27.51 20.59
N PHE A 73 5.28 27.40 21.88
CA PHE A 73 6.22 26.43 22.40
C PHE A 73 5.59 25.62 23.53
N VAL A 74 5.97 24.35 23.64
CA VAL A 74 5.46 23.46 24.70
C VAL A 74 6.42 23.46 25.89
N ILE A 75 5.88 23.67 27.10
CA ILE A 75 6.66 23.73 28.35
C ILE A 75 6.50 22.50 29.24
N SER A 76 5.41 21.74 29.08
CA SER A 76 5.10 20.62 29.95
C SER A 76 4.21 19.60 29.25
N TYR A 77 4.41 18.35 29.63
CA TYR A 77 3.74 17.18 29.08
C TYR A 77 3.12 16.35 30.22
N PRO A 78 2.07 15.55 29.96
CA PRO A 78 1.55 14.61 30.93
C PRO A 78 2.57 13.52 31.29
N ARG A 79 2.34 12.85 32.43
CA ARG A 79 3.16 11.72 32.90
C ARG A 79 3.25 10.58 31.89
N TYR A 80 2.19 10.38 31.10
CA TYR A 80 2.13 9.39 30.04
C TYR A 80 1.73 10.06 28.74
N ILE A 81 2.52 9.83 27.70
CA ILE A 81 2.23 10.26 26.34
C ILE A 81 2.01 9.03 25.48
N SER A 82 0.82 8.93 24.87
CA SER A 82 0.51 7.85 23.94
C SER A 82 1.02 8.16 22.54
N VAL A 83 1.30 7.12 21.76
CA VAL A 83 1.56 7.25 20.32
C VAL A 83 0.42 8.02 19.65
N GLY A 84 0.77 8.99 18.79
CA GLY A 84 -0.22 9.77 18.05
C GLY A 84 -0.86 10.93 18.81
N TRP A 85 -0.36 11.28 20.00
CA TRP A 85 -0.87 12.40 20.79
C TRP A 85 -0.83 13.74 20.02
N PHE A 86 0.13 13.90 19.11
CA PHE A 86 0.32 15.11 18.30
C PHE A 86 -0.51 15.12 16.99
N ALA A 87 -1.12 13.99 16.61
CA ALA A 87 -1.91 13.85 15.38
C ALA A 87 -3.04 14.88 15.20
N PRO A 88 -3.78 15.32 16.23
CA PRO A 88 -4.82 16.33 16.07
C PRO A 88 -4.29 17.68 15.61
N ILE A 89 -3.06 18.05 16.01
CA ILE A 89 -2.40 19.26 15.52
C ILE A 89 -2.03 19.07 14.04
N LEU A 90 -1.43 17.91 13.70
CA LEU A 90 -1.06 17.58 12.32
C LEU A 90 -2.25 17.55 11.35
N ASN A 91 -3.43 17.17 11.84
CA ASN A 91 -4.66 17.09 11.05
C ASN A 91 -5.45 18.42 11.01
N LEU A 92 -4.93 19.52 11.57
CA LEU A 92 -5.57 20.82 11.47
C LEU A 92 -5.56 21.30 10.02
N ASN A 93 -6.71 21.78 9.55
CA ASN A 93 -6.84 22.42 8.24
C ASN A 93 -6.33 23.88 8.31
N SER A 94 -5.04 24.05 8.58
CA SER A 94 -4.37 25.34 8.73
C SER A 94 -2.91 25.24 8.32
N THR A 95 -2.33 26.35 7.86
CA THR A 95 -0.90 26.39 7.51
C THR A 95 -0.07 26.65 8.76
N PHE A 96 0.80 25.71 9.10
CA PHE A 96 1.73 25.83 10.21
C PHE A 96 3.01 25.06 9.94
N ASP A 97 4.08 25.50 10.56
CA ASP A 97 5.39 24.86 10.59
C ASP A 97 5.64 24.27 11.97
N VAL A 98 6.30 23.10 12.04
CA VAL A 98 6.60 22.43 13.31
C VAL A 98 8.11 22.22 13.43
N GLY A 99 8.68 22.74 14.51
CA GLY A 99 10.07 22.50 14.91
C GLY A 99 10.13 21.51 16.06
N MET A 100 10.79 20.37 15.85
CA MET A 100 11.06 19.37 16.89
C MET A 100 12.56 19.19 17.05
N PHE A 101 13.08 19.43 18.25
CA PHE A 101 14.49 19.29 18.55
C PHE A 101 14.73 18.22 19.61
N PHE A 102 15.70 17.36 19.33
CA PHE A 102 16.04 16.21 20.16
C PHE A 102 17.50 16.32 20.59
N TYR A 103 17.72 16.71 21.84
CA TYR A 103 19.05 16.88 22.41
C TYR A 103 19.39 15.68 23.30
N PRO A 104 20.22 14.73 22.85
CA PRO A 104 20.61 13.60 23.67
C PRO A 104 21.46 14.06 24.85
N VAL A 105 21.13 13.59 26.04
CA VAL A 105 21.90 13.85 27.26
C VAL A 105 22.65 12.58 27.67
N GLN A 106 23.92 12.72 28.05
CA GLN A 106 24.72 11.59 28.49
C GLN A 106 24.15 10.97 29.78
N SER A 107 23.81 9.68 29.74
CA SER A 107 23.23 8.95 30.87
C SER A 107 24.00 9.10 32.20
N PRO A 108 25.34 9.11 32.25
CA PRO A 108 26.07 9.32 33.51
C PRO A 108 25.75 10.64 34.21
N VAL A 109 25.49 11.71 33.46
CA VAL A 109 25.15 13.03 34.00
C VAL A 109 23.78 12.98 34.67
N ILE A 110 22.80 12.38 34.00
CA ILE A 110 21.44 12.24 34.51
C ILE A 110 21.37 11.28 35.68
N LEU A 111 22.05 10.13 35.63
CA LEU A 111 22.11 9.17 36.74
C LEU A 111 22.65 9.82 38.03
N LYS A 112 23.67 10.68 37.91
CA LYS A 112 24.19 11.45 39.06
C LYS A 112 23.14 12.40 39.63
N GLN A 113 22.40 13.11 38.79
CA GLN A 113 21.33 14.02 39.22
C GLN A 113 20.15 13.27 39.84
N LEU A 114 19.70 12.18 39.23
CA LEU A 114 18.64 11.31 39.76
C LEU A 114 19.04 10.75 41.12
N LYS A 115 20.27 10.25 41.29
CA LYS A 115 20.78 9.75 42.58
C LYS A 115 20.67 10.80 43.69
N ASN A 116 21.11 12.04 43.42
CA ASN A 116 21.01 13.13 44.39
C ASN A 116 19.55 13.46 44.73
N LYS A 117 18.67 13.47 43.71
CA LYS A 117 17.24 13.77 43.88
C LYS A 117 16.52 12.66 44.66
N THR A 118 16.83 11.39 44.39
CA THR A 118 16.36 10.24 45.17
C THR A 118 16.74 10.40 46.63
N GLY A 119 18.01 10.72 46.93
CA GLY A 119 18.49 10.90 48.29
C GLY A 119 17.76 12.03 49.03
N ASN A 120 17.51 13.16 48.36
CA ASN A 120 16.76 14.28 48.95
C ASN A 120 15.30 13.91 49.26
N ILE A 121 14.62 13.24 48.33
CA ILE A 121 13.22 12.81 48.51
C ILE A 121 13.12 11.75 49.63
N GLN A 122 14.03 10.78 49.66
CA GLN A 122 14.09 9.78 50.72
C GLN A 122 14.34 10.40 52.09
N ALA A 123 15.30 11.32 52.20
CA ALA A 123 15.59 12.02 53.45
C ALA A 123 14.38 12.83 53.94
N GLN A 124 13.62 13.45 53.02
CA GLN A 124 12.41 14.18 53.36
C GLN A 124 11.29 13.25 53.85
N ILE A 125 11.06 12.12 53.15
CA ILE A 125 10.08 11.10 53.57
C ILE A 125 10.42 10.56 54.97
N ILE A 126 11.70 10.28 55.24
CA ILE A 126 12.17 9.82 56.56
C ILE A 126 11.95 10.90 57.61
N SER A 127 12.33 12.15 57.34
CA SER A 127 12.15 13.26 58.28
C SER A 127 10.68 13.55 58.60
N ASP A 128 9.80 13.46 57.60
CA ASP A 128 8.36 13.63 57.78
C ASP A 128 7.78 12.47 58.61
N ALA A 129 8.23 11.23 58.36
CA ALA A 129 7.84 10.06 59.14
C ALA A 129 8.30 10.14 60.60
N GLU A 130 9.54 10.60 60.86
CA GLU A 130 10.07 10.83 62.21
C GLU A 130 9.29 11.90 62.98
N LYS A 131 8.75 12.90 62.28
CA LYS A 131 7.88 13.94 62.86
C LYS A 131 6.42 13.49 63.03
N GLY A 132 6.10 12.24 62.68
CA GLY A 132 4.74 11.70 62.77
C GLY A 132 3.78 12.26 61.72
N ALA A 133 4.28 12.85 60.62
CA ALA A 133 3.43 13.29 59.52
C ALA A 133 2.82 12.09 58.79
N ALA A 134 1.61 12.27 58.25
CA ALA A 134 1.00 11.27 57.39
C ALA A 134 1.83 11.08 56.11
N ARG A 135 1.79 9.87 55.55
CA ARG A 135 2.45 9.56 54.28
C ARG A 135 1.94 10.50 53.19
N ASP A 136 2.86 10.97 52.35
CA ASP A 136 2.56 11.76 51.15
C ASP A 136 2.66 10.87 49.90
N PRO A 137 1.51 10.40 49.35
CA PRO A 137 1.51 9.51 48.19
C PRO A 137 2.17 10.12 46.96
N LEU A 138 2.18 11.45 46.82
CA LEU A 138 2.80 12.12 45.67
C LEU A 138 4.33 11.99 45.73
N ARG A 139 4.93 12.12 46.92
CA ARG A 139 6.39 11.95 47.10
C ARG A 139 6.81 10.50 46.95
N GLU A 140 6.05 9.56 47.50
CA GLU A 140 6.32 8.12 47.34
C GLU A 140 6.24 7.71 45.86
N THR A 141 5.22 8.17 45.13
CA THR A 141 5.09 7.91 43.69
C THR A 141 6.24 8.55 42.89
N ALA A 142 6.61 9.79 43.22
CA ALA A 142 7.73 10.46 42.56
C ALA A 142 9.06 9.73 42.81
N LEU A 143 9.27 9.18 44.02
CA LEU A 143 10.43 8.37 44.34
C LEU A 143 10.47 7.10 43.46
N HIS A 144 9.36 6.37 43.40
CA HIS A 144 9.24 5.16 42.58
C HIS A 144 9.52 5.44 41.10
N ASP A 145 8.98 6.53 40.53
CA ASP A 145 9.22 6.92 39.14
C ASP A 145 10.69 7.25 38.86
N ILE A 146 11.34 7.94 39.79
CA ILE A 146 12.77 8.27 39.67
C ILE A 146 13.61 7.00 39.71
N GLU A 147 13.27 6.04 40.57
CA GLU A 147 14.01 4.77 40.65
C GLU A 147 13.79 3.91 39.39
N ALA A 148 12.55 3.80 38.90
CA ALA A 148 12.25 3.10 37.66
C ALA A 148 13.02 3.69 36.46
N LEU A 149 13.08 5.03 36.36
CA LEU A 149 13.86 5.70 35.31
C LEU A 149 15.36 5.45 35.49
N ARG A 150 15.88 5.48 36.73
CA ARG A 150 17.30 5.22 37.02
C ARG A 150 17.70 3.81 36.61
N ASP A 151 16.84 2.82 36.88
CA ASP A 151 17.08 1.42 36.52
C ASP A 151 17.07 1.25 35.00
N ALA A 152 16.09 1.83 34.30
CA ALA A 152 16.00 1.80 32.84
C ALA A 152 17.22 2.45 32.15
N LEU A 153 17.69 3.60 32.67
CA LEU A 153 18.89 4.28 32.18
C LEU A 153 20.17 3.47 32.45
N THR A 154 20.23 2.77 33.59
CA THR A 154 21.40 1.93 33.97
C THR A 154 21.47 0.67 33.11
N GLN A 155 20.32 0.07 32.81
CA GLN A 155 20.22 -1.10 31.92
C GLN A 155 20.39 -0.75 30.44
N GLY A 156 20.32 0.54 30.08
CA GLY A 156 20.41 1.00 28.69
C GLY A 156 19.16 0.73 27.85
N THR A 157 18.03 0.41 28.48
CA THR A 157 16.73 0.22 27.82
C THR A 157 16.11 1.56 27.43
N GLU A 158 16.43 2.62 28.18
CA GLU A 158 16.03 3.99 27.90
C GLU A 158 17.26 4.89 27.74
N LYS A 159 17.08 6.00 27.02
CA LYS A 159 18.03 7.13 26.97
C LYS A 159 17.31 8.39 27.42
N PHE A 160 18.06 9.43 27.71
CA PHE A 160 17.52 10.70 28.17
C PHE A 160 17.73 11.80 27.14
N PHE A 161 16.70 12.62 26.93
CA PHE A 161 16.69 13.70 25.98
C PHE A 161 16.13 14.97 26.61
N GLN A 162 16.62 16.10 26.13
CA GLN A 162 15.95 17.37 26.19
C GLN A 162 15.18 17.55 24.87
N PHE A 163 13.86 17.67 24.96
CA PHE A 163 12.95 17.77 23.82
C PHE A 163 12.34 19.17 23.75
N SER A 164 12.50 19.85 22.60
CA SER A 164 11.81 21.11 22.31
C SER A 164 10.76 20.88 21.23
N LEU A 165 9.59 21.48 21.39
CA LEU A 165 8.51 21.47 20.40
C LEU A 165 7.97 22.88 20.20
N TYR A 166 8.00 23.32 18.93
CA TYR A 166 7.51 24.60 18.48
C TYR A 166 6.50 24.42 17.36
N VAL A 167 5.43 25.21 17.38
CA VAL A 167 4.42 25.27 16.32
C VAL A 167 4.26 26.72 15.89
N THR A 168 4.62 27.03 14.65
CA THR A 168 4.50 28.36 14.07
C THR A 168 3.31 28.39 13.14
N ILE A 169 2.32 29.22 13.45
CA ILE A 169 1.10 29.39 12.64
C ILE A 169 1.19 30.64 11.77
N CYS A 170 0.58 30.56 10.58
CA CYS A 170 0.44 31.69 9.66
C CYS A 170 -1.05 32.04 9.44
N ALA A 171 -1.38 33.33 9.48
CA ALA A 171 -2.72 33.85 9.23
C ALA A 171 -2.68 35.13 8.37
N LYS A 172 -3.82 35.53 7.78
CA LYS A 172 -3.92 36.77 6.98
C LYS A 172 -4.27 37.98 7.83
N THR A 173 -4.86 37.77 9.01
CA THR A 173 -5.22 38.82 9.95
C THR A 173 -4.83 38.45 11.37
N GLU A 174 -4.62 39.45 12.21
CA GLU A 174 -4.35 39.27 13.64
C GLU A 174 -5.48 38.53 14.37
N LYS A 175 -6.75 38.79 14.01
CA LYS A 175 -7.90 38.08 14.60
C LYS A 175 -7.89 36.58 14.29
N GLU A 176 -7.58 36.22 13.03
CA GLU A 176 -7.44 34.81 12.65
C GLU A 176 -6.25 34.16 13.38
N LEU A 177 -5.15 34.89 13.54
CA LEU A 177 -3.98 34.42 14.27
C LEU A 177 -4.31 34.09 15.72
N ASP A 178 -5.08 34.94 16.40
CA ASP A 178 -5.52 34.72 17.78
C ASP A 178 -6.44 33.50 17.90
N ILE A 179 -7.42 33.36 17.00
CA ILE A 179 -8.33 32.20 16.98
C ILE A 179 -7.55 30.90 16.78
N LEU A 180 -6.61 30.87 15.83
CA LEU A 180 -5.75 29.69 15.59
C LEU A 180 -4.84 29.38 16.78
N SER A 181 -4.31 30.42 17.44
CA SER A 181 -3.51 30.27 18.65
C SER A 181 -4.32 29.60 19.76
N ASP A 182 -5.52 30.13 20.03
CA ASP A 182 -6.43 29.59 21.04
C ASP A 182 -6.82 28.14 20.72
N GLN A 183 -7.10 27.82 19.45
CA GLN A 183 -7.43 26.46 19.02
C GLN A 183 -6.30 25.47 19.32
N ILE A 184 -5.05 25.83 18.98
CA ILE A 184 -3.88 24.97 19.24
C ILE A 184 -3.65 24.79 20.74
N GLU A 185 -3.70 25.87 21.52
CA GLU A 185 -3.55 25.81 22.98
C GLU A 185 -4.65 24.94 23.63
N ASN A 186 -5.89 25.03 23.15
CA ASN A 186 -6.99 24.17 23.61
C ASN A 186 -6.76 22.69 23.26
N ILE A 187 -6.26 22.40 22.06
CA ILE A 187 -5.95 21.01 21.63
C ILE A 187 -4.83 20.43 22.50
N PHE A 188 -3.78 21.19 22.78
CA PHE A 188 -2.74 20.78 23.73
C PHE A 188 -3.31 20.61 25.14
N GLY A 189 -4.06 21.60 25.64
CA GLY A 189 -4.66 21.58 26.97
C GLY A 189 -5.58 20.38 27.21
N SER A 190 -6.37 19.98 26.21
CA SER A 190 -7.21 18.78 26.30
C SER A 190 -6.43 17.47 26.53
N ARG A 191 -5.12 17.47 26.25
CA ARG A 191 -4.19 16.36 26.47
C ARG A 191 -3.24 16.59 27.63
N LEU A 192 -3.50 17.60 28.47
CA LEU A 192 -2.62 18.02 29.56
C LEU A 192 -1.21 18.40 29.08
N VAL A 193 -1.09 18.81 27.81
CA VAL A 193 0.12 19.41 27.26
C VAL A 193 -0.02 20.91 27.40
N TYR A 194 0.95 21.55 28.03
CA TYR A 194 0.89 22.99 28.29
C TYR A 194 1.81 23.72 27.33
N SER A 195 1.23 24.60 26.52
CA SER A 195 1.93 25.46 25.59
C SER A 195 1.84 26.94 26.01
N LYS A 196 2.73 27.75 25.46
CA LYS A 196 2.72 29.21 25.58
C LYS A 196 3.08 29.84 24.24
N ARG A 197 2.61 31.08 24.03
CA ARG A 197 3.02 31.94 22.91
C ARG A 197 4.37 32.58 23.22
N VAL A 198 5.18 32.78 22.19
CA VAL A 198 6.38 33.61 22.30
C VAL A 198 6.02 35.06 22.64
N PHE A 199 6.83 35.69 23.47
CA PHE A 199 6.66 37.10 23.85
C PHE A 199 8.02 37.79 23.90
N TYR A 200 8.17 38.88 23.13
CA TYR A 200 9.44 39.51 22.78
C TYR A 200 10.48 38.58 22.13
N GLN A 201 10.06 37.39 21.67
CA GLN A 201 10.91 36.39 21.04
C GLN A 201 10.28 35.83 19.75
N ALA A 202 9.49 36.67 19.06
CA ALA A 202 8.77 36.25 17.86
C ALA A 202 9.72 35.81 16.73
N GLU A 203 10.79 36.58 16.50
CA GLU A 203 11.84 36.25 15.53
C GLU A 203 12.52 34.90 15.81
N GLN A 204 12.94 34.69 17.06
CA GLN A 204 13.57 33.44 17.50
C GLN A 204 12.63 32.25 17.34
N GLY A 205 11.34 32.43 17.68
CA GLY A 205 10.33 31.39 17.47
C GLY A 205 10.16 31.00 16.01
N PHE A 206 10.11 31.99 15.12
CA PHE A 206 10.02 31.74 13.68
C PHE A 206 11.27 31.01 13.18
N ASN A 207 12.46 31.48 13.54
CA ASN A 207 13.73 30.86 13.17
C ASN A 207 13.83 29.40 13.66
N SER A 208 13.33 29.09 14.86
CA SER A 208 13.28 27.74 15.41
C SER A 208 12.39 26.77 14.62
N THR A 209 11.47 27.25 13.78
CA THR A 209 10.61 26.41 12.93
C THR A 209 11.03 26.36 11.47
N LEU A 210 11.98 27.21 11.06
CA LEU A 210 12.53 27.15 9.71
C LEU A 210 13.32 25.85 9.49
N PRO A 211 13.43 25.34 8.26
CA PRO A 211 14.19 24.14 7.92
C PRO A 211 15.72 24.37 7.93
N LEU A 212 16.21 25.13 8.92
CA LEU A 212 17.61 25.46 9.16
C LEU A 212 18.22 24.60 10.28
N CYS A 213 17.40 23.80 10.98
CA CYS A 213 17.83 22.99 12.13
C CYS A 213 18.54 23.85 13.21
N ASN A 214 18.00 25.04 13.46
CA ASN A 214 18.56 26.00 14.42
C ASN A 214 17.50 26.32 15.47
N ASP A 215 17.71 25.88 16.72
CA ASP A 215 16.82 26.24 17.83
C ASP A 215 17.36 27.48 18.56
N GLU A 216 16.73 28.63 18.34
CA GLU A 216 17.10 29.88 19.00
C GLU A 216 16.39 30.08 20.36
N LEU A 217 15.28 29.37 20.59
CA LEU A 217 14.51 29.46 21.82
C LEU A 217 15.07 28.58 22.94
N LEU A 218 15.56 27.37 22.60
CA LEU A 218 16.12 26.39 23.55
C LEU A 218 15.18 26.05 24.73
N ILE A 219 13.87 26.09 24.50
CA ILE A 219 12.87 25.77 25.52
C ILE A 219 12.67 24.25 25.52
N THR A 220 13.43 23.59 26.38
CA THR A 220 13.52 22.14 26.44
C THR A 220 12.74 21.56 27.61
N PHE A 221 12.14 20.38 27.40
CA PHE A 221 11.56 19.55 28.44
C PHE A 221 12.31 18.21 28.52
N ASN A 222 12.56 17.75 29.74
CA ASN A 222 13.31 16.53 29.99
C ASN A 222 12.43 15.28 29.83
N MET A 223 12.85 14.35 28.98
CA MET A 223 12.10 13.12 28.69
C MET A 223 13.02 11.93 28.41
N ASN A 224 12.54 10.72 28.66
CA ASN A 224 13.17 9.49 28.20
C ASN A 224 12.79 9.16 26.74
N SER A 225 13.48 8.20 26.12
CA SER A 225 13.32 7.85 24.71
C SER A 225 11.88 7.47 24.34
N SER A 226 11.18 6.68 25.16
CA SER A 226 9.87 6.15 24.78
C SER A 226 8.80 7.24 24.58
N PRO A 227 8.58 8.19 25.51
CA PRO A 227 7.68 9.32 25.29
C PRO A 227 8.13 10.23 24.14
N VAL A 228 9.43 10.45 23.97
CA VAL A 228 9.98 11.28 22.89
C VAL A 228 9.67 10.66 21.53
N ALA A 229 9.86 9.35 21.38
CA ALA A 229 9.55 8.62 20.17
C ALA A 229 8.06 8.66 19.80
N SER A 230 7.16 8.74 20.80
CA SER A 230 5.72 8.87 20.57
C SER A 230 5.31 10.20 19.91
N SER A 231 6.20 11.20 19.92
CA SER A 231 6.01 12.52 19.28
C SER A 231 6.32 12.52 17.78
N PHE A 232 6.82 11.41 17.24
CA PHE A 232 7.17 11.30 15.84
C PHE A 232 5.90 11.36 14.96
N PRO A 233 5.86 12.18 13.90
CA PRO A 233 4.61 12.58 13.24
C PRO A 233 4.03 11.56 12.23
N PHE A 234 4.61 10.36 12.07
CA PHE A 234 4.13 9.38 11.08
C PHE A 234 2.91 8.59 11.58
N MET A 235 1.73 9.19 11.47
CA MET A 235 0.47 8.61 11.96
C MET A 235 -0.51 8.12 10.88
N SER A 236 -0.18 8.15 9.58
CA SER A 236 -1.00 7.43 8.59
C SER A 236 -0.24 6.97 7.34
N SER A 237 -0.40 5.69 6.99
CA SER A 237 -0.19 5.19 5.64
C SER A 237 -1.33 5.71 4.75
N GLU A 238 -1.06 6.69 3.90
CA GLU A 238 -2.04 7.11 2.89
C GLU A 238 -2.04 6.11 1.73
N LEU A 239 -3.20 5.50 1.46
CA LEU A 239 -3.47 4.75 0.23
C LEU A 239 -4.05 5.71 -0.82
N THR A 240 -3.26 6.74 -1.14
CA THR A 240 -3.62 7.78 -2.11
C THR A 240 -2.56 7.80 -3.21
N SER A 241 -3.01 7.69 -4.45
CA SER A 241 -2.23 7.79 -5.67
C SER A 241 -2.93 8.75 -6.63
N ASP A 242 -2.20 9.29 -7.61
CA ASP A 242 -2.78 10.16 -8.64
C ASP A 242 -3.57 9.39 -9.70
N ASN A 243 -3.43 8.05 -9.73
CA ASN A 243 -4.03 7.18 -10.73
C ASN A 243 -4.88 6.08 -10.09
N GLY A 244 -5.95 5.71 -10.80
CA GLY A 244 -6.81 4.59 -10.46
C GLY A 244 -8.23 5.01 -10.13
N ILE A 245 -8.88 4.27 -9.23
CA ILE A 245 -10.27 4.51 -8.87
C ILE A 245 -10.37 4.96 -7.42
N LEU A 246 -11.38 5.78 -7.15
CA LEU A 246 -11.77 6.10 -5.79
C LEU A 246 -12.39 4.84 -5.17
N TYR A 247 -11.90 4.40 -4.03
CA TYR A 247 -12.50 3.32 -3.23
C TYR A 247 -13.38 3.87 -2.11
N GLY A 248 -12.97 5.00 -1.51
CA GLY A 248 -13.72 5.60 -0.42
C GLY A 248 -13.01 6.78 0.20
N ILE A 249 -13.41 7.12 1.42
CA ILE A 249 -12.86 8.22 2.20
C ILE A 249 -12.35 7.62 3.51
N ASN A 250 -11.12 7.98 3.89
CA ASN A 250 -10.56 7.63 5.18
C ASN A 250 -11.32 8.40 6.28
N ARG A 251 -11.94 7.68 7.21
CA ARG A 251 -12.77 8.28 8.26
C ARG A 251 -11.98 9.02 9.33
N HIS A 252 -10.67 8.84 9.40
CA HIS A 252 -9.82 9.47 10.42
C HIS A 252 -9.35 10.86 10.01
N ASN A 253 -9.02 11.06 8.73
CA ASN A 253 -8.43 12.30 8.21
C ASN A 253 -9.20 12.87 7.00
N ASN A 254 -10.33 12.26 6.61
CA ASN A 254 -11.14 12.61 5.44
C ASN A 254 -10.39 12.60 4.10
N SER A 255 -9.21 11.97 4.03
CA SER A 255 -8.47 11.83 2.77
C SER A 255 -9.15 10.82 1.85
N LEU A 256 -8.92 10.96 0.54
CA LEU A 256 -9.44 10.02 -0.45
C LEU A 256 -8.62 8.73 -0.43
N ILE A 257 -9.28 7.58 -0.47
CA ILE A 257 -8.62 6.30 -0.74
C ILE A 257 -8.72 6.09 -2.25
N LEU A 258 -7.62 6.37 -2.96
CA LEU A 258 -7.57 6.36 -4.42
C LEU A 258 -6.31 5.63 -4.87
N PHE A 259 -6.47 4.54 -5.62
CA PHE A 259 -5.32 3.85 -6.23
C PHE A 259 -5.74 2.96 -7.40
N ASP A 260 -4.80 2.65 -8.30
CA ASP A 260 -4.95 1.62 -9.33
C ASP A 260 -4.44 0.29 -8.78
N ARG A 261 -5.32 -0.69 -8.59
CA ARG A 261 -4.92 -2.04 -8.14
C ARG A 261 -3.95 -2.73 -9.11
N PHE A 262 -3.91 -2.35 -10.39
CA PHE A 262 -2.91 -2.87 -11.33
C PHE A 262 -1.51 -2.29 -11.12
N SER A 263 -1.36 -1.22 -10.32
CA SER A 263 -0.04 -0.69 -9.93
C SER A 263 0.60 -1.46 -8.76
N LEU A 264 -0.19 -2.27 -8.05
CA LEU A 264 0.28 -3.09 -6.93
C LEU A 264 1.05 -4.34 -7.41
N GLN A 265 1.68 -5.04 -6.46
CA GLN A 265 2.41 -6.28 -6.75
C GLN A 265 1.53 -7.37 -7.38
N ASN A 266 0.24 -7.37 -7.09
CA ASN A 266 -0.74 -8.14 -7.83
C ASN A 266 -2.05 -7.33 -7.86
N ALA A 267 -2.83 -7.54 -8.90
CA ALA A 267 -4.12 -6.90 -9.05
C ALA A 267 -5.25 -7.78 -8.50
N ASN A 268 -4.98 -8.72 -7.60
CA ASN A 268 -6.00 -9.62 -7.06
C ASN A 268 -6.65 -9.01 -5.81
N THR A 269 -7.90 -9.37 -5.54
CA THR A 269 -8.67 -8.87 -4.40
C THR A 269 -9.49 -10.00 -3.81
N VAL A 270 -9.63 -10.02 -2.50
CA VAL A 270 -10.55 -10.91 -1.81
C VAL A 270 -11.50 -10.04 -1.00
N VAL A 271 -12.80 -10.26 -1.17
CA VAL A 271 -13.85 -9.52 -0.48
C VAL A 271 -14.57 -10.46 0.47
N PHE A 272 -14.46 -10.17 1.76
CA PHE A 272 -15.17 -10.86 2.84
C PHE A 272 -16.23 -9.93 3.40
N ALA A 273 -17.48 -10.37 3.40
CA ALA A 273 -18.57 -9.58 3.94
C ALA A 273 -19.74 -10.47 4.32
N THR A 274 -20.28 -10.29 5.53
CA THR A 274 -21.55 -10.91 5.92
C THR A 274 -22.69 -10.37 5.06
N SER A 275 -23.78 -11.14 4.97
CA SER A 275 -24.99 -10.69 4.26
C SER A 275 -25.48 -9.33 4.78
N GLY A 276 -25.79 -8.42 3.87
CA GLY A 276 -26.25 -7.05 4.19
C GLY A 276 -25.14 -6.04 4.53
N ALA A 277 -23.86 -6.42 4.61
CA ALA A 277 -22.76 -5.50 4.95
C ALA A 277 -22.36 -4.51 3.83
N GLY A 278 -23.04 -4.54 2.68
CA GLY A 278 -22.73 -3.68 1.53
C GLY A 278 -21.75 -4.29 0.50
N LYS A 279 -21.53 -5.61 0.56
CA LYS A 279 -20.70 -6.40 -0.38
C LYS A 279 -20.97 -6.04 -1.85
N SER A 280 -22.21 -6.27 -2.28
CA SER A 280 -22.61 -6.08 -3.67
C SER A 280 -22.55 -4.61 -4.09
N TYR A 281 -22.83 -3.66 -3.17
CA TYR A 281 -22.68 -2.24 -3.46
C TYR A 281 -21.22 -1.87 -3.74
N ALA A 282 -20.29 -2.28 -2.88
CA ALA A 282 -18.87 -1.99 -3.03
C ALA A 282 -18.30 -2.59 -4.32
N VAL A 283 -18.63 -3.85 -4.62
CA VAL A 283 -18.15 -4.54 -5.83
C VAL A 283 -18.73 -3.90 -7.09
N LYS A 284 -20.05 -3.65 -7.16
CA LYS A 284 -20.68 -3.00 -8.33
C LYS A 284 -20.07 -1.62 -8.59
N LEU A 285 -19.75 -0.87 -7.53
CA LEU A 285 -19.10 0.43 -7.64
C LEU A 285 -17.66 0.33 -8.15
N GLU A 286 -16.89 -0.65 -7.67
CA GLU A 286 -15.55 -0.94 -8.21
C GLU A 286 -15.61 -1.33 -9.69
N VAL A 287 -16.56 -2.19 -10.07
CA VAL A 287 -16.77 -2.61 -11.46
C VAL A 287 -17.06 -1.40 -12.35
N LEU A 288 -18.04 -0.57 -11.98
CA LEU A 288 -18.38 0.65 -12.74
C LEU A 288 -17.17 1.56 -12.95
N ARG A 289 -16.45 1.87 -11.87
CA ARG A 289 -15.27 2.75 -11.92
C ARG A 289 -14.15 2.12 -12.76
N SER A 290 -13.97 0.81 -12.69
CA SER A 290 -12.97 0.09 -13.50
C SER A 290 -13.31 0.11 -14.99
N LEU A 291 -14.61 -0.03 -15.33
CA LEU A 291 -15.09 0.10 -16.71
C LEU A 291 -14.82 1.52 -17.25
N MET A 292 -15.07 2.56 -16.45
CA MET A 292 -14.76 3.95 -16.83
C MET A 292 -13.26 4.17 -17.11
N MET A 293 -12.38 3.39 -16.48
CA MET A 293 -10.92 3.42 -16.69
C MET A 293 -10.46 2.51 -17.85
N GLY A 294 -11.38 1.95 -18.65
CA GLY A 294 -11.05 1.11 -19.81
C GLY A 294 -10.69 -0.35 -19.48
N THR A 295 -10.87 -0.79 -18.23
CA THR A 295 -10.65 -2.18 -17.83
C THR A 295 -11.83 -3.04 -18.28
N GLU A 296 -11.59 -4.22 -18.85
CA GLU A 296 -12.67 -5.20 -19.10
C GLU A 296 -12.99 -5.94 -17.81
N VAL A 297 -14.26 -6.15 -17.52
CA VAL A 297 -14.70 -6.86 -16.32
C VAL A 297 -15.54 -8.07 -16.74
N ILE A 298 -15.18 -9.23 -16.21
CA ILE A 298 -15.90 -10.48 -16.40
C ILE A 298 -16.39 -10.94 -15.04
N ILE A 299 -17.68 -11.24 -14.91
CA ILE A 299 -18.31 -11.61 -13.64
C ILE A 299 -18.94 -13.00 -13.78
N ILE A 300 -18.73 -13.84 -12.79
CA ILE A 300 -19.47 -15.09 -12.60
C ILE A 300 -20.49 -14.83 -11.49
N ASP A 301 -21.76 -14.91 -11.84
CA ASP A 301 -22.91 -14.47 -11.06
C ASP A 301 -23.86 -15.65 -10.76
N PRO A 302 -23.74 -16.29 -9.58
CA PRO A 302 -24.62 -17.38 -9.20
C PRO A 302 -26.02 -16.91 -8.74
N GLU A 303 -26.19 -15.63 -8.38
CA GLU A 303 -27.40 -15.13 -7.72
C GLU A 303 -28.20 -14.09 -8.52
N TYR A 304 -27.83 -13.84 -9.79
CA TYR A 304 -28.48 -12.86 -10.66
C TYR A 304 -28.35 -11.41 -10.15
N GLU A 305 -27.29 -11.10 -9.41
CA GLU A 305 -27.11 -9.78 -8.81
C GLU A 305 -26.63 -8.72 -9.83
N TYR A 306 -26.00 -9.13 -10.93
CA TYR A 306 -25.30 -8.23 -11.84
C TYR A 306 -26.05 -7.96 -13.14
N LYS A 307 -27.24 -8.55 -13.35
CA LYS A 307 -28.03 -8.35 -14.57
C LYS A 307 -28.32 -6.88 -14.85
N TYR A 308 -28.91 -6.19 -13.87
CA TYR A 308 -29.26 -4.78 -14.00
C TYR A 308 -28.04 -3.89 -14.25
N LEU A 309 -26.90 -4.23 -13.65
CA LEU A 309 -25.65 -3.52 -13.90
C LEU A 309 -25.19 -3.72 -15.34
N SER A 310 -25.22 -4.96 -15.82
CA SER A 310 -24.86 -5.31 -17.20
C SER A 310 -25.71 -4.54 -18.21
N ASP A 311 -27.04 -4.55 -18.03
CA ASP A 311 -27.96 -3.85 -18.93
C ASP A 311 -27.74 -2.32 -18.91
N ALA A 312 -27.45 -1.75 -17.73
CA ALA A 312 -27.24 -0.31 -17.58
C ALA A 312 -25.99 0.23 -18.30
N VAL A 313 -24.96 -0.61 -18.48
CA VAL A 313 -23.69 -0.21 -19.14
C VAL A 313 -23.54 -0.81 -20.54
N GLY A 314 -24.58 -1.47 -21.06
CA GLY A 314 -24.53 -2.13 -22.37
C GLY A 314 -23.60 -3.36 -22.38
N GLY A 315 -23.47 -4.04 -21.26
CA GLY A 315 -22.73 -5.30 -21.13
C GLY A 315 -23.46 -6.49 -21.74
N THR A 316 -22.78 -7.64 -21.76
CA THR A 316 -23.39 -8.93 -22.14
C THR A 316 -23.74 -9.71 -20.89
N TYR A 317 -24.95 -10.26 -20.83
CA TYR A 317 -25.36 -11.19 -19.78
C TYR A 317 -25.67 -12.56 -20.41
N ILE A 318 -24.87 -13.57 -20.09
CA ILE A 318 -24.89 -14.90 -20.68
C ILE A 318 -25.41 -15.87 -19.64
N ASN A 319 -26.57 -16.49 -19.90
CA ASN A 319 -27.09 -17.53 -19.02
C ASN A 319 -26.46 -18.88 -19.39
N ILE A 320 -25.83 -19.55 -18.42
CA ILE A 320 -25.29 -20.90 -18.58
C ILE A 320 -26.25 -21.86 -17.89
N SER A 321 -26.99 -22.62 -18.69
CA SER A 321 -27.95 -23.62 -18.23
C SER A 321 -28.03 -24.78 -19.23
N LEU A 322 -28.66 -25.88 -18.83
CA LEU A 322 -28.83 -27.06 -19.69
C LEU A 322 -29.56 -26.73 -21.00
N ALA A 323 -30.56 -25.84 -20.94
CA ALA A 323 -31.37 -25.43 -22.07
C ALA A 323 -30.83 -24.18 -22.81
N SER A 324 -29.80 -23.52 -22.29
CA SER A 324 -29.26 -22.30 -22.90
C SER A 324 -28.65 -22.58 -24.28
N GLU A 325 -28.85 -21.70 -25.25
CA GLU A 325 -28.15 -21.76 -26.53
C GLU A 325 -26.65 -21.42 -26.40
N SER A 326 -26.27 -20.72 -25.34
CA SER A 326 -24.88 -20.34 -25.07
C SER A 326 -24.12 -21.52 -24.47
N LYS A 327 -23.14 -22.04 -25.21
CA LYS A 327 -22.34 -23.22 -24.84
C LYS A 327 -20.87 -22.88 -24.75
N ILE A 328 -20.18 -23.51 -23.80
CA ILE A 328 -18.73 -23.44 -23.62
C ILE A 328 -18.17 -24.85 -23.69
N ASN A 329 -17.24 -25.08 -24.61
CA ASN A 329 -16.55 -26.35 -24.71
C ASN A 329 -15.41 -26.43 -23.68
N PRO A 330 -15.38 -27.40 -22.75
CA PRO A 330 -14.27 -27.54 -21.81
C PRO A 330 -12.95 -27.97 -22.47
N PHE A 331 -12.99 -28.56 -23.66
CA PHE A 331 -11.82 -28.98 -24.44
C PHE A 331 -11.26 -27.87 -25.35
N ASP A 332 -11.81 -26.67 -25.26
CA ASP A 332 -11.34 -25.53 -26.05
C ASP A 332 -9.90 -25.17 -25.68
N LEU A 333 -9.14 -24.69 -26.67
CA LEU A 333 -7.72 -24.37 -26.54
C LEU A 333 -7.48 -22.86 -26.73
N PRO A 334 -6.51 -22.27 -26.02
CA PRO A 334 -6.14 -20.88 -26.25
C PRO A 334 -5.60 -20.73 -27.68
N ARG A 335 -6.08 -19.71 -28.39
CA ARG A 335 -5.56 -19.34 -29.70
C ARG A 335 -4.17 -18.71 -29.50
N ALA A 336 -3.16 -19.23 -30.16
CA ALA A 336 -1.76 -18.90 -29.89
C ALA A 336 -1.48 -17.38 -29.96
N ILE A 337 -0.84 -16.82 -28.91
CA ILE A 337 -0.15 -15.52 -29.00
C ILE A 337 1.34 -15.78 -29.18
N GLY A 338 1.83 -15.52 -30.40
CA GLY A 338 3.26 -15.37 -30.69
C GLY A 338 4.11 -16.64 -30.59
N ASP A 339 5.33 -16.54 -31.12
CA ASP A 339 6.27 -17.64 -31.36
C ASP A 339 6.83 -18.35 -30.11
N GLN A 340 6.36 -18.02 -28.89
CA GLN A 340 6.98 -18.50 -27.64
C GLN A 340 6.26 -19.70 -26.98
N ALA A 341 4.98 -19.93 -27.26
CA ALA A 341 4.24 -21.04 -26.66
C ALA A 341 4.21 -22.26 -27.58
N LYS A 342 4.88 -23.35 -27.18
CA LYS A 342 4.87 -24.60 -27.96
C LYS A 342 3.48 -25.25 -27.89
N PRO A 343 2.89 -25.71 -29.02
CA PRO A 343 1.59 -26.38 -29.01
C PRO A 343 1.54 -27.55 -28.04
N LYS A 344 2.64 -28.32 -27.93
CA LYS A 344 2.82 -29.38 -26.92
C LYS A 344 2.50 -28.94 -25.49
N ASP A 345 2.98 -27.76 -25.07
CA ASP A 345 2.79 -27.27 -23.71
C ASP A 345 1.35 -26.78 -23.49
N ILE A 346 0.71 -26.26 -24.54
CA ILE A 346 -0.70 -25.86 -24.53
C ILE A 346 -1.60 -27.09 -24.35
N ILE A 347 -1.40 -28.12 -25.19
CA ILE A 347 -2.15 -29.38 -25.13
C ILE A 347 -1.98 -30.03 -23.75
N ARG A 348 -0.74 -30.11 -23.24
CA ARG A 348 -0.49 -30.67 -21.90
C ARG A 348 -1.21 -29.89 -20.80
N SER A 349 -1.20 -28.56 -20.86
CA SER A 349 -1.93 -27.73 -19.89
C SER A 349 -3.45 -27.93 -20.00
N ALA A 350 -3.97 -28.11 -21.22
CA ALA A 350 -5.38 -28.37 -21.45
C ALA A 350 -5.79 -29.74 -20.91
N VAL A 351 -5.03 -30.79 -21.19
CA VAL A 351 -5.25 -32.15 -20.63
C VAL A 351 -5.30 -32.12 -19.11
N ILE A 352 -4.36 -31.43 -18.45
CA ILE A 352 -4.37 -31.30 -16.98
C ILE A 352 -5.66 -30.61 -16.48
N THR A 353 -6.11 -29.58 -17.18
CA THR A 353 -7.29 -28.80 -16.79
C THR A 353 -8.58 -29.60 -17.03
N VAL A 354 -8.71 -30.24 -18.20
CA VAL A 354 -9.86 -31.11 -18.50
C VAL A 354 -9.88 -32.33 -17.58
N LYS A 355 -8.73 -32.91 -17.23
CA LYS A 355 -8.66 -34.00 -16.24
C LYS A 355 -9.19 -33.55 -14.87
N GLY A 356 -8.87 -32.31 -14.45
CA GLY A 356 -9.45 -31.71 -13.25
C GLY A 356 -10.97 -31.61 -13.31
N LEU A 357 -11.53 -31.18 -14.45
CA LEU A 357 -12.97 -31.18 -14.67
C LEU A 357 -13.57 -32.59 -14.64
N VAL A 358 -12.95 -33.58 -15.28
CA VAL A 358 -13.39 -34.98 -15.28
C VAL A 358 -13.39 -35.55 -13.85
N ARG A 359 -12.39 -35.22 -13.03
CA ARG A 359 -12.36 -35.58 -11.60
C ARG A 359 -13.53 -34.96 -10.83
N LEU A 360 -13.90 -33.71 -11.11
CA LEU A 360 -15.09 -33.08 -10.52
C LEU A 360 -16.38 -33.78 -10.97
N MET A 361 -16.51 -34.03 -12.28
CA MET A 361 -17.68 -34.70 -12.89
C MET A 361 -17.92 -36.10 -12.35
N LEU A 362 -16.82 -36.81 -12.06
CA LEU A 362 -16.81 -38.19 -11.58
C LEU A 362 -16.52 -38.28 -10.07
N GLY A 363 -16.58 -37.19 -9.30
CA GLY A 363 -16.40 -37.25 -7.84
C GLY A 363 -15.10 -37.95 -7.39
N GLY A 364 -14.02 -37.81 -8.16
CA GLY A 364 -12.73 -38.45 -7.95
C GLY A 364 -12.41 -39.59 -8.93
N LEU A 365 -11.13 -39.97 -8.98
CA LEU A 365 -10.60 -41.05 -9.80
C LEU A 365 -9.62 -41.89 -8.98
N THR A 366 -9.64 -43.20 -9.16
CA THR A 366 -8.60 -44.11 -8.68
C THR A 366 -7.30 -43.90 -9.46
N HIS A 367 -6.17 -44.44 -8.98
CA HIS A 367 -4.88 -44.34 -9.66
C HIS A 367 -4.90 -44.96 -11.07
N ASN A 368 -5.62 -46.07 -11.25
CA ASN A 368 -5.76 -46.72 -12.54
C ASN A 368 -6.62 -45.89 -13.48
N GLU A 369 -7.77 -45.40 -13.00
CA GLU A 369 -8.65 -44.52 -13.79
C GLU A 369 -7.96 -43.22 -14.18
N ASP A 370 -7.14 -42.61 -13.30
CA ASP A 370 -6.40 -41.39 -13.64
C ASP A 370 -5.45 -41.61 -14.83
N SER A 371 -4.77 -42.75 -14.87
CA SER A 371 -3.88 -43.13 -15.98
C SER A 371 -4.65 -43.36 -17.28
N ILE A 372 -5.82 -44.02 -17.21
CA ILE A 372 -6.70 -44.24 -18.36
C ILE A 372 -7.23 -42.91 -18.89
N VAL A 373 -7.74 -42.04 -18.01
CA VAL A 373 -8.25 -40.71 -18.37
C VAL A 373 -7.17 -39.83 -19.00
N ASP A 374 -5.95 -39.83 -18.46
CA ASP A 374 -4.84 -39.04 -19.00
C ASP A 374 -4.50 -39.44 -20.44
N ARG A 375 -4.42 -40.75 -20.70
CA ARG A 375 -4.22 -41.31 -22.05
C ARG A 375 -5.39 -41.02 -22.98
N ALA A 376 -6.62 -41.24 -22.51
CA ALA A 376 -7.83 -41.00 -23.28
C ALA A 376 -7.94 -39.53 -23.72
N LEU A 377 -7.61 -38.58 -22.84
CA LEU A 377 -7.63 -37.16 -23.18
C LEU A 377 -6.61 -36.82 -24.28
N LEU A 378 -5.40 -37.39 -24.21
CA LEU A 378 -4.39 -37.21 -25.25
C LEU A 378 -4.84 -37.79 -26.60
N GLU A 379 -5.40 -39.00 -26.59
CA GLU A 379 -5.94 -39.65 -27.78
C GLU A 379 -7.16 -38.89 -28.36
N THR A 380 -7.97 -38.26 -27.50
CA THR A 380 -9.12 -37.44 -27.91
C THR A 380 -8.68 -36.20 -28.69
N TYR A 381 -7.64 -35.48 -28.22
CA TYR A 381 -7.06 -34.37 -28.98
C TYR A 381 -6.42 -34.88 -30.29
N ALA A 382 -5.70 -36.01 -30.24
CA ALA A 382 -5.07 -36.58 -31.42
C ALA A 382 -6.09 -37.01 -32.50
N LYS A 383 -7.28 -37.49 -32.12
CA LYS A 383 -8.38 -37.85 -33.04
C LYS A 383 -8.89 -36.66 -33.87
N LYS A 384 -8.66 -35.42 -33.40
CA LYS A 384 -8.98 -34.17 -34.13
C LYS A 384 -7.74 -33.54 -34.80
N ASP A 385 -6.69 -34.33 -35.02
CA ASP A 385 -5.40 -33.89 -35.57
C ASP A 385 -4.66 -32.83 -34.71
N ILE A 386 -5.03 -32.69 -33.43
CA ILE A 386 -4.40 -31.77 -32.49
C ILE A 386 -3.19 -32.45 -31.86
N THR A 387 -2.03 -32.29 -32.51
CA THR A 387 -0.76 -32.92 -32.15
C THR A 387 0.29 -31.89 -31.71
N PRO A 388 1.42 -32.31 -31.08
CA PRO A 388 2.44 -31.39 -30.56
C PRO A 388 3.03 -30.37 -31.55
N ASP A 389 2.92 -30.64 -32.85
CA ASP A 389 3.48 -29.84 -33.94
C ASP A 389 2.40 -29.14 -34.80
N CYS A 390 1.12 -29.22 -34.41
CA CYS A 390 0.02 -28.65 -35.18
C CYS A 390 -0.12 -27.12 -34.99
N ASP A 391 -0.67 -26.46 -36.00
CA ASP A 391 -1.08 -25.06 -35.91
C ASP A 391 -2.47 -24.96 -35.26
N LEU A 392 -2.51 -24.45 -34.03
CA LEU A 392 -3.73 -24.29 -33.23
C LEU A 392 -4.64 -23.14 -33.72
N SER A 393 -4.29 -22.41 -34.79
CA SER A 393 -5.08 -21.27 -35.27
C SER A 393 -6.37 -21.67 -36.01
N LYS A 394 -6.44 -22.88 -36.57
CA LYS A 394 -7.54 -23.37 -37.43
C LYS A 394 -7.99 -24.79 -37.06
N ILE A 395 -8.04 -25.09 -35.77
CA ILE A 395 -8.49 -26.38 -35.28
C ILE A 395 -9.92 -26.30 -34.77
N GLU A 396 -10.64 -27.41 -34.92
CA GLU A 396 -11.88 -27.65 -34.19
C GLU A 396 -11.56 -28.54 -32.98
N PRO A 397 -11.69 -28.03 -31.74
CA PRO A 397 -11.41 -28.83 -30.55
C PRO A 397 -12.41 -29.99 -30.42
N PRO A 398 -12.02 -31.12 -29.79
CA PRO A 398 -12.93 -32.20 -29.50
C PRO A 398 -14.04 -31.76 -28.55
N ILE A 399 -15.12 -32.52 -28.47
CA ILE A 399 -16.18 -32.35 -27.45
C ILE A 399 -16.17 -33.52 -26.47
N LEU A 400 -16.98 -33.43 -25.42
CA LEU A 400 -17.08 -34.49 -24.42
C LEU A 400 -17.50 -35.85 -25.02
N GLN A 401 -18.32 -35.85 -26.07
CA GLN A 401 -18.68 -37.07 -26.80
C GLN A 401 -17.45 -37.76 -27.40
N ASP A 402 -16.54 -37.00 -28.03
CA ASP A 402 -15.33 -37.58 -28.63
C ASP A 402 -14.46 -38.28 -27.55
N PHE A 403 -14.43 -37.72 -26.34
CA PHE A 403 -13.73 -38.31 -25.19
C PHE A 403 -14.41 -39.59 -24.67
N GLN A 404 -15.74 -39.60 -24.60
CA GLN A 404 -16.50 -40.81 -24.25
C GLN A 404 -16.20 -41.95 -25.24
N ASP A 405 -16.23 -41.65 -26.54
CA ASP A 405 -16.01 -42.66 -27.59
C ASP A 405 -14.60 -43.28 -27.46
N ILE A 406 -13.58 -42.47 -27.18
CA ILE A 406 -12.22 -42.97 -26.93
C ILE A 406 -12.19 -43.86 -25.67
N LEU A 407 -12.84 -43.45 -24.59
CA LEU A 407 -12.90 -44.26 -23.36
C LEU A 407 -13.63 -45.58 -23.55
N GLU A 408 -14.62 -45.66 -24.44
CA GLU A 408 -15.33 -46.92 -24.77
C GLU A 408 -14.42 -47.95 -25.44
N GLU A 409 -13.42 -47.49 -26.22
CA GLU A 409 -12.45 -48.34 -26.90
C GLU A 409 -11.30 -48.80 -25.99
N MET A 410 -11.09 -48.14 -24.84
CA MET A 410 -9.99 -48.42 -23.92
C MET A 410 -10.32 -49.52 -22.91
N GLU A 411 -9.37 -50.43 -22.69
CA GLU A 411 -9.48 -51.46 -21.66
C GLU A 411 -9.54 -50.83 -20.25
N GLY A 412 -10.61 -51.14 -19.50
CA GLY A 412 -10.88 -50.58 -18.17
C GLY A 412 -11.65 -49.25 -18.17
N GLY A 413 -12.05 -48.72 -19.34
CA GLY A 413 -12.82 -47.47 -19.45
C GLY A 413 -14.33 -47.61 -19.22
N THR A 414 -14.87 -48.84 -19.14
CA THR A 414 -16.33 -49.10 -19.13
C THR A 414 -17.09 -48.43 -17.98
N ASP A 415 -16.53 -48.43 -16.76
CA ASP A 415 -17.15 -47.76 -15.61
C ASP A 415 -17.15 -46.23 -15.78
N LEU A 416 -16.03 -45.67 -16.23
CA LEU A 416 -15.88 -44.23 -16.50
C LEU A 416 -16.89 -43.76 -17.55
N VAL A 417 -17.06 -44.53 -18.63
CA VAL A 417 -18.06 -44.27 -19.67
C VAL A 417 -19.48 -44.27 -19.08
N LEU A 418 -19.84 -45.29 -18.29
CA LEU A 418 -21.18 -45.38 -17.70
C LEU A 418 -21.50 -44.13 -16.87
N ARG A 419 -20.51 -43.62 -16.13
CA ARG A 419 -20.65 -42.42 -15.30
C ARG A 419 -20.60 -41.13 -16.11
N LEU A 420 -19.88 -41.10 -17.23
CA LEU A 420 -19.83 -39.95 -18.15
C LEU A 420 -21.10 -39.80 -18.98
N LYS A 421 -21.81 -40.90 -19.28
CA LYS A 421 -23.05 -40.89 -20.08
C LYS A 421 -24.10 -39.90 -19.58
N LYS A 422 -24.13 -39.60 -18.27
CA LYS A 422 -25.03 -38.56 -17.72
C LYS A 422 -24.80 -37.16 -18.30
N TYR A 423 -23.59 -36.85 -18.77
CA TYR A 423 -23.16 -35.55 -19.28
C TYR A 423 -23.06 -35.46 -20.81
N THR A 424 -23.22 -36.57 -21.52
CA THR A 424 -23.14 -36.63 -22.99
C THR A 424 -24.50 -36.89 -23.62
N GLU A 425 -25.21 -37.91 -23.14
CA GLU A 425 -26.51 -38.37 -23.63
C GLU A 425 -27.63 -38.22 -22.57
N GLY A 426 -27.26 -38.14 -21.29
CA GLY A 426 -28.18 -38.09 -20.17
C GLY A 426 -28.73 -36.70 -19.86
N THR A 427 -29.21 -36.55 -18.62
CA THR A 427 -29.88 -35.34 -18.11
C THR A 427 -29.02 -34.08 -18.17
N PHE A 428 -27.69 -34.22 -18.13
CA PHE A 428 -26.75 -33.10 -18.11
C PHE A 428 -26.04 -32.85 -19.45
N SER A 429 -26.46 -33.56 -20.52
CA SER A 429 -25.91 -33.46 -21.89
C SER A 429 -25.79 -32.04 -22.42
N GLY A 430 -26.76 -31.19 -22.10
CA GLY A 430 -26.83 -29.81 -22.56
C GLY A 430 -25.72 -28.90 -22.04
N LEU A 431 -24.92 -29.27 -21.03
CA LEU A 431 -23.98 -28.30 -20.42
C LEU A 431 -22.62 -28.24 -21.13
N LEU A 432 -21.99 -29.40 -21.35
CA LEU A 432 -20.55 -29.50 -21.67
C LEU A 432 -20.25 -30.20 -23.00
N ASN A 433 -21.26 -30.75 -23.68
CA ASN A 433 -21.08 -31.57 -24.88
C ASN A 433 -21.39 -30.79 -26.18
N SER A 434 -20.77 -29.62 -26.36
CA SER A 434 -21.02 -28.76 -27.53
C SER A 434 -19.82 -27.85 -27.79
N GLN A 435 -19.68 -27.37 -29.03
CA GLN A 435 -18.66 -26.37 -29.36
C GLN A 435 -18.96 -25.03 -28.68
N SER A 436 -17.89 -24.31 -28.32
CA SER A 436 -18.00 -22.94 -27.80
C SER A 436 -18.62 -22.02 -28.85
N ASN A 437 -19.69 -21.30 -28.50
CA ASN A 437 -20.36 -20.36 -29.42
C ASN A 437 -20.54 -18.94 -28.84
N ILE A 438 -19.83 -18.65 -27.74
CA ILE A 438 -19.87 -17.37 -27.05
C ILE A 438 -18.74 -16.46 -27.56
N GLU A 439 -19.02 -15.16 -27.67
CA GLU A 439 -18.02 -14.13 -27.96
C GLU A 439 -17.94 -13.09 -26.84
N LEU A 440 -16.71 -12.72 -26.46
CA LEU A 440 -16.42 -11.77 -25.39
C LEU A 440 -16.05 -10.38 -25.94
N ASN A 441 -17.00 -9.74 -26.63
CA ASN A 441 -16.75 -8.47 -27.33
C ASN A 441 -16.99 -7.23 -26.47
N ASN A 442 -17.88 -7.33 -25.46
CA ASN A 442 -18.26 -6.20 -24.61
C ASN A 442 -17.30 -6.02 -23.43
N GLN A 443 -17.24 -4.79 -22.91
CA GLN A 443 -16.34 -4.44 -21.82
C GLN A 443 -16.79 -5.05 -20.48
N LEU A 444 -18.10 -5.21 -20.26
CA LEU A 444 -18.67 -5.97 -19.16
C LEU A 444 -19.34 -7.23 -19.68
N ILE A 445 -18.97 -8.37 -19.11
CA ILE A 445 -19.56 -9.67 -19.43
C ILE A 445 -19.91 -10.35 -18.11
N CYS A 446 -21.15 -10.82 -17.99
CA CYS A 446 -21.62 -11.55 -16.82
C CYS A 446 -22.09 -12.94 -17.24
N PHE A 447 -21.54 -13.98 -16.64
CA PHE A 447 -21.99 -15.35 -16.76
C PHE A 447 -22.90 -15.70 -15.59
N SER A 448 -24.14 -16.06 -15.88
CA SER A 448 -25.08 -16.56 -14.86
C SER A 448 -25.00 -18.07 -14.76
N VAL A 449 -24.89 -18.59 -13.55
CA VAL A 449 -24.98 -20.03 -13.24
C VAL A 449 -26.16 -20.33 -12.30
N ARG A 450 -27.10 -19.38 -12.18
CA ARG A 450 -28.24 -19.44 -11.26
C ARG A 450 -29.17 -20.61 -11.57
N ASP A 451 -29.46 -20.82 -12.85
CA ASP A 451 -30.42 -21.82 -13.34
C ASP A 451 -29.82 -23.24 -13.40
N LEU A 452 -28.61 -23.43 -12.86
CA LEU A 452 -28.00 -24.75 -12.68
C LEU A 452 -28.28 -25.28 -11.27
N GLU A 453 -28.48 -26.59 -11.21
CA GLU A 453 -28.50 -27.34 -9.96
C GLU A 453 -27.15 -27.23 -9.23
N ASP A 454 -27.18 -27.34 -7.91
CA ASP A 454 -25.99 -27.15 -7.06
C ASP A 454 -24.84 -28.10 -7.44
N GLU A 455 -25.15 -29.34 -7.87
CA GLU A 455 -24.13 -30.30 -8.34
C GLU A 455 -23.42 -29.81 -9.62
N LEU A 456 -24.11 -29.05 -10.48
CA LEU A 456 -23.58 -28.57 -11.76
C LEU A 456 -22.79 -27.26 -11.65
N ARG A 457 -23.03 -26.46 -10.60
CA ARG A 457 -22.41 -25.14 -10.46
C ARG A 457 -20.88 -25.18 -10.40
N PRO A 458 -20.23 -26.03 -9.59
CA PRO A 458 -18.76 -26.09 -9.56
C PRO A 458 -18.17 -26.42 -10.92
N MET A 459 -18.79 -27.35 -11.67
CA MET A 459 -18.35 -27.75 -13.02
C MET A 459 -18.53 -26.62 -14.05
N ALA A 460 -19.66 -25.93 -14.01
CA ALA A 460 -19.92 -24.80 -14.90
C ALA A 460 -18.95 -23.65 -14.63
N ILE A 461 -18.76 -23.27 -13.36
CA ILE A 461 -17.82 -22.22 -12.98
C ILE A 461 -16.40 -22.60 -13.38
N TYR A 462 -15.99 -23.85 -13.14
CA TYR A 462 -14.67 -24.36 -13.58
C TYR A 462 -14.46 -24.17 -15.09
N THR A 463 -15.45 -24.58 -15.88
CA THR A 463 -15.43 -24.47 -17.35
C THR A 463 -15.40 -23.01 -17.82
N ILE A 464 -16.20 -22.14 -17.20
CA ILE A 464 -16.21 -20.69 -17.49
C ILE A 464 -14.85 -20.06 -17.19
N VAL A 465 -14.26 -20.36 -16.02
CA VAL A 465 -12.95 -19.84 -15.63
C VAL A 465 -11.85 -20.35 -16.58
N ASN A 466 -11.90 -21.62 -17.00
CA ASN A 466 -10.99 -22.17 -18.00
C ASN A 466 -11.11 -21.44 -19.35
N TYR A 467 -12.33 -21.24 -19.83
CA TYR A 467 -12.60 -20.51 -21.07
C TYR A 467 -12.07 -19.06 -21.01
N ILE A 468 -12.33 -18.35 -19.90
CA ILE A 468 -11.80 -17.00 -19.66
C ILE A 468 -10.27 -17.02 -19.65
N TRP A 469 -9.66 -18.03 -19.01
CA TRP A 469 -8.21 -18.16 -18.95
C TRP A 469 -7.59 -18.35 -20.33
N ASN A 470 -8.22 -19.15 -21.19
CA ASN A 470 -7.80 -19.33 -22.57
C ASN A 470 -7.85 -18.01 -23.36
N ILE A 471 -8.90 -17.20 -23.19
CA ILE A 471 -9.03 -15.90 -23.85
C ILE A 471 -8.01 -14.89 -23.30
N VAL A 472 -7.80 -14.86 -21.99
CA VAL A 472 -6.81 -13.98 -21.34
C VAL A 472 -5.41 -14.27 -21.86
N ARG A 473 -5.07 -15.54 -22.03
CA ARG A 473 -3.81 -15.98 -22.63
C ARG A 473 -3.70 -15.71 -24.13
N SER A 474 -4.82 -15.40 -24.81
CA SER A 474 -4.93 -15.14 -26.26
C SER A 474 -4.93 -13.64 -26.61
N LYS A 475 -5.21 -12.74 -25.65
CA LYS A 475 -5.14 -11.28 -25.86
C LYS A 475 -4.75 -10.55 -24.58
N MET A 476 -3.60 -9.89 -24.61
CA MET A 476 -3.10 -9.07 -23.49
C MET A 476 -3.93 -7.79 -23.35
N LYS A 477 -4.71 -7.69 -22.27
CA LYS A 477 -5.51 -6.50 -21.92
C LYS A 477 -5.74 -6.48 -20.41
N LYS A 478 -5.91 -5.29 -19.81
CA LYS A 478 -6.32 -5.16 -18.40
C LYS A 478 -7.72 -5.75 -18.23
N ARG A 479 -7.82 -6.83 -17.45
CA ARG A 479 -9.10 -7.49 -17.14
C ARG A 479 -9.24 -7.74 -15.65
N ILE A 480 -10.47 -7.63 -15.14
CA ILE A 480 -10.84 -8.10 -13.81
C ILE A 480 -11.81 -9.27 -13.97
N LEU A 481 -11.48 -10.42 -13.36
CA LEU A 481 -12.39 -11.54 -13.21
C LEU A 481 -12.98 -11.52 -11.80
N VAL A 482 -14.28 -11.34 -11.68
CA VAL A 482 -15.02 -11.40 -10.43
C VAL A 482 -15.69 -12.77 -10.33
N ILE A 483 -15.37 -13.52 -9.28
CA ILE A 483 -16.01 -14.79 -8.94
C ILE A 483 -16.84 -14.54 -7.68
N ASP A 484 -18.14 -14.34 -7.85
CA ASP A 484 -19.05 -14.23 -6.71
C ASP A 484 -19.38 -15.61 -6.13
N GLU A 485 -19.56 -15.67 -4.81
CA GLU A 485 -19.69 -16.91 -4.04
C GLU A 485 -18.60 -17.95 -4.40
N ALA A 486 -17.33 -17.51 -4.37
CA ALA A 486 -16.18 -18.32 -4.78
C ALA A 486 -15.99 -19.61 -3.94
N TRP A 487 -16.70 -19.76 -2.81
CA TRP A 487 -16.68 -20.96 -1.98
C TRP A 487 -17.13 -22.21 -2.74
N TRP A 488 -18.00 -22.12 -3.76
CA TRP A 488 -18.39 -23.25 -4.61
C TRP A 488 -17.18 -23.98 -5.22
N LEU A 489 -16.11 -23.24 -5.54
CA LEU A 489 -14.86 -23.81 -6.07
C LEU A 489 -13.93 -24.32 -4.97
N MET A 490 -14.10 -23.87 -3.72
CA MET A 490 -13.24 -24.27 -2.60
C MET A 490 -13.69 -25.60 -1.98
N GLN A 491 -14.90 -26.07 -2.27
CA GLN A 491 -15.42 -27.35 -1.76
C GLN A 491 -14.69 -28.58 -2.29
N HIS A 492 -14.07 -28.48 -3.48
CA HIS A 492 -13.35 -29.58 -4.10
C HIS A 492 -11.88 -29.22 -4.32
N GLU A 493 -11.00 -30.17 -4.03
CA GLU A 493 -9.55 -29.96 -4.09
C GLU A 493 -9.06 -29.56 -5.49
N ASP A 494 -9.61 -30.19 -6.54
CA ASP A 494 -9.19 -29.94 -7.93
C ASP A 494 -9.63 -28.56 -8.44
N SER A 495 -10.82 -28.06 -8.06
CA SER A 495 -11.26 -26.71 -8.38
C SER A 495 -10.49 -25.65 -7.59
N ALA A 496 -10.23 -25.90 -6.30
CA ALA A 496 -9.45 -25.00 -5.45
C ALA A 496 -8.00 -24.86 -5.97
N LYS A 497 -7.34 -25.98 -6.30
CA LYS A 497 -6.02 -26.01 -6.97
C LYS A 497 -6.01 -25.19 -8.25
N PHE A 498 -7.06 -25.29 -9.05
CA PHE A 498 -7.17 -24.58 -10.31
C PHE A 498 -7.25 -23.06 -10.11
N VAL A 499 -8.11 -22.59 -9.21
CA VAL A 499 -8.20 -21.16 -8.84
C VAL A 499 -6.89 -20.66 -8.27
N TYR A 500 -6.25 -21.42 -7.38
CA TYR A 500 -4.94 -21.08 -6.83
C TYR A 500 -3.88 -20.90 -7.92
N ALA A 501 -3.82 -21.84 -8.87
CA ALA A 501 -2.90 -21.78 -10.00
C ALA A 501 -3.20 -20.61 -10.94
N LEU A 502 -4.48 -20.22 -11.10
CA LEU A 502 -4.90 -19.03 -11.83
C LEU A 502 -4.40 -17.76 -11.14
N VAL A 503 -4.70 -17.58 -9.85
CA VAL A 503 -4.34 -16.40 -9.04
C VAL A 503 -2.83 -16.18 -8.99
N LYS A 504 -2.02 -17.25 -9.00
CA LYS A 504 -0.55 -17.15 -9.07
C LYS A 504 -0.01 -16.70 -10.43
N ARG A 505 -0.75 -16.91 -11.52
CA ARG A 505 -0.29 -16.69 -12.89
C ARG A 505 -0.93 -15.49 -13.57
N CYS A 506 -2.13 -15.08 -13.14
CA CYS A 506 -2.98 -14.07 -13.77
C CYS A 506 -2.26 -12.73 -14.00
N ARG A 507 -1.39 -12.31 -13.07
CA ARG A 507 -0.62 -11.07 -13.16
C ARG A 507 0.16 -10.94 -14.48
N LYS A 508 0.77 -12.03 -14.97
CA LYS A 508 1.58 -12.01 -16.20
C LYS A 508 0.76 -11.64 -17.44
N TYR A 509 -0.57 -11.77 -17.35
CA TYR A 509 -1.50 -11.52 -18.44
C TYR A 509 -2.40 -10.29 -18.20
N TYR A 510 -2.02 -9.42 -17.26
CA TYR A 510 -2.82 -8.26 -16.83
C TYR A 510 -4.26 -8.62 -16.38
N LEU A 511 -4.41 -9.80 -15.78
CA LEU A 511 -5.66 -10.24 -15.16
C LEU A 511 -5.58 -10.06 -13.63
N GLY A 512 -6.54 -9.33 -13.07
CA GLY A 512 -6.83 -9.29 -11.64
C GLY A 512 -8.00 -10.22 -11.31
N VAL A 513 -7.86 -11.07 -10.31
CA VAL A 513 -8.93 -11.97 -9.84
C VAL A 513 -9.51 -11.39 -8.55
N THR A 514 -10.83 -11.21 -8.52
CA THR A 514 -11.59 -10.81 -7.34
C THR A 514 -12.44 -12.00 -6.90
N THR A 515 -12.14 -12.57 -5.74
CA THR A 515 -12.99 -13.59 -5.12
C THR A 515 -13.86 -12.95 -4.05
N ILE A 516 -15.12 -13.36 -3.99
CA ILE A 516 -16.10 -12.84 -3.05
C ILE A 516 -16.69 -14.02 -2.27
N THR A 517 -16.73 -13.92 -0.95
CA THR A 517 -17.35 -14.94 -0.08
C THR A 517 -17.95 -14.31 1.18
N GLN A 518 -18.98 -14.96 1.72
CA GLN A 518 -19.62 -14.56 2.97
C GLN A 518 -18.97 -15.20 4.19
N ASP A 519 -18.63 -16.49 4.09
CA ASP A 519 -17.93 -17.22 5.14
C ASP A 519 -16.43 -17.32 4.80
N VAL A 520 -15.61 -16.91 5.76
CA VAL A 520 -14.14 -16.99 5.67
C VAL A 520 -13.68 -18.43 5.87
N ASN A 521 -14.43 -19.24 6.63
CA ASN A 521 -14.07 -20.63 6.94
C ASN A 521 -13.95 -21.50 5.69
N ASP A 522 -14.76 -21.23 4.66
CA ASP A 522 -14.72 -21.96 3.39
C ASP A 522 -13.34 -21.88 2.71
N PHE A 523 -12.63 -20.76 2.91
CA PHE A 523 -11.27 -20.57 2.40
C PHE A 523 -10.21 -21.09 3.37
N LEU A 524 -10.46 -21.05 4.69
CA LEU A 524 -9.49 -21.47 5.71
C LEU A 524 -9.38 -23.00 5.85
N ILE A 525 -10.45 -23.73 5.52
CA ILE A 525 -10.46 -25.20 5.54
C ILE A 525 -9.76 -25.76 4.29
N SER A 526 -9.78 -25.01 3.18
CA SER A 526 -9.05 -25.35 1.97
C SER A 526 -7.53 -25.18 2.18
N PRO A 527 -6.70 -26.15 1.74
CA PRO A 527 -5.25 -25.98 1.73
C PRO A 527 -4.73 -25.04 0.61
N TYR A 528 -5.63 -24.50 -0.23
CA TYR A 528 -5.37 -23.71 -1.43
C TYR A 528 -5.89 -22.29 -1.35
#